data_AF-A0AAW6IGL1-F1
#
_entry.id   AF-A0AAW6IGL1-F1
#
_cell.length_a   1.000
_cell.length_b   1.000
_cell.length_c   1.000
_cell.angle_alpha   90.00
_cell.angle_beta   90.00
_cell.angle_gamma   90.00
#
_symmetry.space_group_name_H-M   'P 1'
#
loop_
_entity.id
_entity.type
_entity.pdbx_description
1 polymer ?
#
loop_
_entity_poly.entity_id
_entity_poly.type
_entity_poly.pdbx_seq_one_letter_code
_entity_poly.pdbx_strand_id
1 'polypeptide(L)'
;MKVKRFSTTRNKELKCTDPESYIDENGILYPRLAKMPIQDLSLIANFRVEMMKRYYTGDIQEVDYSIVELLMDGLSDIPVRHRISCFENAVFIQIKYPPKLYATDDTNYISIELAAHIFSLTTSDMTDIADEDGELYEDEDGHSLVSLEWLIDTYEDRLCQLVNYEKLSFKTDGQGEISIIIERDLE
;
A
#
# COMPACT_ATOMS: atom_id res chain seq x y z
N MET A 1 21.99 -6.41 -12.84
CA MET A 1 21.98 -5.17 -12.04
C MET A 1 22.43 -3.97 -12.86
N LYS A 2 21.57 -2.96 -12.99
CA LYS A 2 21.86 -1.73 -13.74
C LYS A 2 22.08 -0.58 -12.74
N VAL A 3 23.26 0.05 -12.76
CA VAL A 3 23.53 1.28 -12.01
C VAL A 3 23.04 2.48 -12.83
N LYS A 4 22.18 3.32 -12.26
CA LYS A 4 21.59 4.48 -12.95
C LYS A 4 21.50 5.69 -12.02
N ARG A 5 21.91 6.87 -12.51
CA ARG A 5 21.72 8.19 -11.87
C ARG A 5 20.67 8.99 -12.64
N PHE A 6 19.55 9.38 -12.02
CA PHE A 6 18.53 10.18 -12.73
C PHE A 6 17.79 11.20 -11.88
N SER A 7 17.16 12.12 -12.62
CA SER A 7 16.56 13.38 -12.18
C SER A 7 15.10 13.27 -11.76
N THR A 8 14.76 14.16 -10.83
CA THR A 8 13.45 14.46 -10.25
C THR A 8 12.45 15.05 -11.25
N THR A 9 11.44 14.31 -11.69
CA THR A 9 10.09 14.89 -11.88
C THR A 9 9.00 13.81 -11.99
N ARG A 10 8.04 13.79 -11.06
CA ARG A 10 6.58 13.77 -11.35
C ARG A 10 5.74 13.91 -10.08
N ASN A 11 4.70 14.75 -10.19
CA ASN A 11 3.69 15.03 -9.17
C ASN A 11 2.31 14.68 -9.72
N LYS A 12 1.68 13.63 -9.20
CA LYS A 12 0.21 13.55 -9.03
C LYS A 12 -0.03 13.41 -7.53
N GLU A 13 0.05 14.55 -6.83
CA GLU A 13 -0.04 14.59 -5.37
C GLU A 13 -1.46 14.31 -4.89
N LEU A 14 -1.58 13.41 -3.91
CA LEU A 14 -2.66 13.38 -2.91
C LEU A 14 -2.89 14.80 -2.37
N LYS A 15 -4.05 15.41 -2.70
CA LYS A 15 -4.29 16.84 -2.47
C LYS A 15 -4.42 17.24 -1.00
N CYS A 16 -4.98 16.38 -0.14
CA CYS A 16 -4.95 16.52 1.32
C CYS A 16 -5.68 15.32 1.92
N THR A 17 -4.97 14.47 2.66
CA THR A 17 -5.59 13.29 3.27
C THR A 17 -4.93 13.06 4.61
N ASP A 18 -5.76 12.90 5.64
CA ASP A 18 -5.31 12.42 6.94
C ASP A 18 -6.16 11.19 7.32
N PRO A 19 -5.81 10.49 8.41
CA PRO A 19 -6.55 9.30 8.77
C PRO A 19 -8.00 9.55 9.22
N GLU A 20 -8.44 10.80 9.35
CA GLU A 20 -9.81 11.14 9.76
C GLU A 20 -10.66 11.66 8.60
N SER A 21 -10.03 12.09 7.51
CA SER A 21 -10.73 12.67 6.36
C SER A 21 -9.96 12.59 5.04
N TYR A 22 -10.72 12.43 3.96
CA TYR A 22 -10.23 12.33 2.58
C TYR A 22 -10.93 13.36 1.70
N ILE A 23 -10.19 14.06 0.83
CA ILE A 23 -10.77 14.92 -0.21
C ILE A 23 -10.46 14.32 -1.57
N ASP A 24 -11.49 14.03 -2.35
CA ASP A 24 -11.35 13.47 -3.69
C ASP A 24 -10.91 14.51 -4.73
N GLU A 25 -10.77 14.06 -5.97
CA GLU A 25 -10.39 14.93 -7.09
C GLU A 25 -11.45 15.99 -7.45
N ASN A 26 -12.71 15.74 -7.10
CA ASN A 26 -13.83 16.64 -7.28
C ASN A 26 -13.95 17.68 -6.13
N GLY A 27 -13.15 17.54 -5.07
CA GLY A 27 -13.18 18.39 -3.89
C GLY A 27 -14.23 17.99 -2.86
N ILE A 28 -14.81 16.79 -2.96
CA ILE A 28 -15.76 16.24 -1.99
C ILE A 28 -14.98 15.72 -0.78
N LEU A 29 -15.41 16.13 0.42
CA LEU A 29 -14.85 15.68 1.69
C LEU A 29 -15.58 14.45 2.19
N TYR A 30 -14.85 13.36 2.37
CA TYR A 30 -15.33 12.12 2.95
C TYR A 30 -14.80 11.97 4.39
N PRO A 31 -15.69 11.85 5.39
CA PRO A 31 -15.30 11.57 6.77
C PRO A 31 -14.98 10.08 6.96
N ARG A 32 -14.04 9.78 7.86
CA ARG A 32 -13.73 8.41 8.27
C ARG A 32 -14.99 7.71 8.81
N LEU A 33 -15.24 6.49 8.33
CA LEU A 33 -16.28 5.61 8.86
C LEU A 33 -15.95 5.18 10.29
N ALA A 34 -16.96 5.03 11.14
CA ALA A 34 -16.77 4.66 12.55
C ALA A 34 -16.06 3.32 12.73
N LYS A 35 -16.32 2.37 11.82
CA LYS A 35 -15.67 1.05 11.74
C LYS A 35 -15.34 0.74 10.29
N MET A 36 -14.45 -0.24 10.10
CA MET A 36 -14.08 -0.74 8.79
C MET A 36 -15.14 -1.73 8.29
N PRO A 37 -15.77 -1.53 7.12
CA PRO A 37 -16.58 -2.55 6.48
C PRO A 37 -15.75 -3.80 6.22
N ILE A 38 -16.26 -4.99 6.53
CA ILE A 38 -15.48 -6.22 6.39
C ILE A 38 -15.07 -6.50 4.93
N GLN A 39 -15.87 -6.02 3.97
CA GLN A 39 -15.61 -6.17 2.55
C GLN A 39 -14.35 -5.39 2.13
N ASP A 40 -14.08 -4.25 2.77
CA ASP A 40 -12.91 -3.41 2.49
C ASP A 40 -11.60 -4.09 2.86
N LEU A 41 -11.62 -5.14 3.69
CA LEU A 41 -10.42 -5.93 3.97
C LEU A 41 -9.86 -6.52 2.67
N SER A 42 -10.71 -6.82 1.68
CA SER A 42 -10.28 -7.33 0.38
C SER A 42 -9.32 -6.42 -0.39
N LEU A 43 -9.36 -5.12 -0.11
CA LEU A 43 -8.49 -4.11 -0.74
C LEU A 43 -7.10 -4.07 -0.10
N ILE A 44 -6.93 -4.68 1.07
CA ILE A 44 -5.65 -4.77 1.77
C ILE A 44 -4.96 -6.08 1.36
N ALA A 45 -3.75 -5.99 0.81
CA ALA A 45 -3.02 -7.12 0.26
C ALA A 45 -2.84 -8.32 1.21
N ASN A 46 -2.76 -8.07 2.52
CA ASN A 46 -2.66 -9.10 3.56
C ASN A 46 -3.92 -9.99 3.67
N PHE A 47 -5.07 -9.53 3.20
CA PHE A 47 -6.36 -10.21 3.37
C PHE A 47 -6.85 -10.80 2.04
N ARG A 48 -6.56 -12.08 1.83
CA ARG A 48 -7.02 -12.81 0.63
C ARG A 48 -8.51 -13.14 0.75
N VAL A 49 -9.32 -12.59 -0.15
CA VAL A 49 -10.78 -12.80 -0.21
C VAL A 49 -11.15 -14.28 -0.22
N GLU A 50 -10.45 -15.09 -1.00
CA GLU A 50 -10.71 -16.53 -1.09
C GLU A 50 -10.55 -17.26 0.24
N MET A 51 -9.58 -16.83 1.06
CA MET A 51 -9.36 -17.38 2.39
C MET A 51 -10.43 -16.87 3.35
N MET A 52 -10.78 -15.59 3.30
CA MET A 52 -11.85 -15.02 4.13
C MET A 52 -13.19 -15.71 3.87
N LYS A 53 -13.55 -15.96 2.61
CA LYS A 53 -14.80 -16.64 2.22
C LYS A 53 -14.96 -18.04 2.83
N ARG A 54 -13.86 -18.74 3.15
CA ARG A 54 -13.92 -20.08 3.77
C ARG A 54 -14.34 -20.05 5.23
N TYR A 55 -14.10 -18.95 5.92
CA TYR A 55 -14.31 -18.82 7.37
C TYR A 55 -15.38 -17.78 7.73
N TYR A 56 -15.72 -16.87 6.82
CA TYR A 56 -16.69 -15.82 7.06
C TYR A 56 -18.13 -16.35 7.03
N THR A 57 -18.86 -16.16 8.14
CA THR A 57 -20.24 -16.66 8.31
C THR A 57 -21.31 -15.71 7.79
N GLY A 58 -20.97 -14.45 7.51
CA GLY A 58 -21.94 -13.41 7.14
C GLY A 58 -22.42 -12.52 8.29
N ASP A 59 -22.10 -12.88 9.54
CA ASP A 59 -22.64 -12.18 10.73
C ASP A 59 -21.89 -10.88 11.06
N ILE A 60 -20.63 -10.76 10.66
CA ILE A 60 -19.76 -9.62 10.98
C ILE A 60 -19.70 -8.68 9.79
N GLN A 61 -20.42 -7.56 9.84
CA GLN A 61 -20.41 -6.58 8.75
C GLN A 61 -19.28 -5.56 8.86
N GLU A 62 -18.81 -5.31 10.09
CA GLU A 62 -17.84 -4.26 10.40
C GLU A 62 -16.83 -4.74 11.44
N VAL A 63 -15.60 -4.23 11.37
CA VAL A 63 -14.48 -4.57 12.26
C VAL A 63 -13.86 -3.30 12.83
N ASP A 64 -13.42 -3.37 14.09
CA ASP A 64 -12.69 -2.27 14.72
C ASP A 64 -11.30 -2.10 14.09
N TYR A 65 -10.93 -0.87 13.74
CA TYR A 65 -9.64 -0.56 13.10
C TYR A 65 -8.45 -1.07 13.91
N SER A 66 -8.50 -0.99 15.24
CA SER A 66 -7.42 -1.46 16.10
C SER A 66 -7.14 -2.96 15.96
N ILE A 67 -8.16 -3.76 15.62
CA ILE A 67 -7.98 -5.20 15.35
C ILE A 67 -7.27 -5.37 14.00
N VAL A 68 -7.69 -4.64 12.98
CA VAL A 68 -7.10 -4.71 11.64
C VAL A 68 -5.63 -4.26 11.67
N GLU A 69 -5.35 -3.11 12.30
CA GLU A 69 -4.00 -2.57 12.48
C GLU A 69 -3.10 -3.54 13.26
N LEU A 70 -3.62 -4.13 14.34
CA LEU A 70 -2.87 -5.13 15.11
C LEU A 70 -2.53 -6.38 14.29
N LEU A 71 -3.47 -6.85 13.45
CA LEU A 71 -3.23 -8.00 12.57
C LEU A 71 -2.20 -7.66 11.49
N MET A 72 -2.28 -6.50 10.87
CA MET A 72 -1.32 -6.06 9.86
C MET A 72 0.09 -5.89 10.44
N ASP A 73 0.20 -5.28 11.62
CA ASP A 73 1.47 -5.14 12.34
C ASP A 73 2.03 -6.51 12.76
N GLY A 74 1.17 -7.43 13.23
CA GLY A 74 1.57 -8.75 13.69
C GLY A 74 1.95 -9.74 12.59
N LEU A 75 1.48 -9.53 11.36
CA LEU A 75 1.82 -10.33 10.18
C LEU A 75 3.05 -9.82 9.43
N SER A 76 3.61 -8.67 9.83
CA SER A 76 4.77 -8.10 9.15
C SER A 76 6.06 -8.72 9.63
N ASP A 77 6.93 -9.09 8.68
CA ASP A 77 8.30 -9.53 8.94
C ASP A 77 9.29 -8.37 9.14
N ILE A 78 8.82 -7.13 8.96
CA ILE A 78 9.59 -5.90 9.12
C ILE A 78 8.98 -5.00 10.21
N PRO A 79 9.77 -4.15 10.89
CA PRO A 79 9.30 -3.32 11.99
C PRO A 79 8.49 -2.12 11.49
N VAL A 80 7.27 -2.35 11.03
CA VAL A 80 6.34 -1.32 10.54
C VAL A 80 5.15 -1.12 11.47
N ARG A 81 4.46 0.00 11.29
CA ARG A 81 3.19 0.32 11.95
C ARG A 81 2.16 0.79 10.94
N HIS A 82 0.97 0.20 11.00
CA HIS A 82 -0.14 0.55 10.12
C HIS A 82 -1.12 1.47 10.82
N ARG A 83 -1.71 2.39 10.04
CA ARG A 83 -2.95 3.06 10.39
C ARG A 83 -3.91 2.96 9.22
N ILE A 84 -5.13 2.50 9.48
CA ILE A 84 -6.14 2.22 8.46
C ILE A 84 -7.35 3.11 8.67
N SER A 85 -7.93 3.57 7.57
CA SER A 85 -9.15 4.38 7.60
C SER A 85 -9.99 4.07 6.38
N CYS A 86 -11.27 3.79 6.60
CA CYS A 86 -12.23 3.61 5.51
C CYS A 86 -13.09 4.86 5.39
N PHE A 87 -13.41 5.19 4.15
CA PHE A 87 -14.34 6.22 3.74
C PHE A 87 -15.47 5.56 2.95
N GLU A 88 -16.48 6.34 2.55
CA GLU A 88 -17.58 5.83 1.75
C GLU A 88 -17.08 5.12 0.47
N ASN A 89 -16.18 5.78 -0.27
CA ASN A 89 -15.65 5.34 -1.56
C ASN A 89 -14.16 4.98 -1.56
N ALA A 90 -13.50 4.89 -0.40
CA ALA A 90 -12.06 4.68 -0.39
C ALA A 90 -11.52 3.97 0.86
N VAL A 91 -10.36 3.35 0.73
CA VAL A 91 -9.54 2.84 1.84
C VAL A 91 -8.20 3.59 1.85
N PHE A 92 -7.83 4.12 3.01
CA PHE A 92 -6.54 4.72 3.27
C PHE A 92 -5.69 3.80 4.16
N ILE A 93 -4.44 3.62 3.74
CA ILE A 93 -3.42 2.82 4.42
C ILE A 93 -2.20 3.71 4.62
N GLN A 94 -1.84 3.96 5.87
CA GLN A 94 -0.57 4.58 6.24
C GLN A 94 0.36 3.50 6.79
N ILE A 95 1.59 3.46 6.27
CA ILE A 95 2.65 2.56 6.73
C ILE A 95 3.80 3.42 7.23
N LYS A 96 4.13 3.28 8.51
CA LYS A 96 5.29 3.91 9.12
C LYS A 96 6.40 2.89 9.29
N TYR A 97 7.61 3.24 8.87
CA TYR A 97 8.78 2.38 8.92
C TYR A 97 10.00 3.13 9.46
N PRO A 98 10.98 2.44 10.06
CA PRO A 98 12.20 3.07 10.54
C PRO A 98 13.06 3.51 9.34
N PRO A 99 13.34 4.81 9.18
CA PRO A 99 14.07 5.32 8.01
C PRO A 99 15.48 4.74 7.92
N LYS A 100 16.11 4.49 9.07
CA LYS A 100 17.46 3.92 9.15
C LYS A 100 17.62 2.55 8.47
N LEU A 101 16.52 1.84 8.20
CA LEU A 101 16.57 0.51 7.60
C LEU A 101 16.08 0.48 6.16
N TYR A 102 15.19 1.41 5.78
CA TYR A 102 14.46 1.33 4.51
C TYR A 102 14.32 2.67 3.78
N ALA A 103 14.94 3.73 4.29
CA ALA A 103 14.96 5.00 3.59
C ALA A 103 15.75 4.87 2.28
N THR A 104 15.33 5.65 1.32
CA THR A 104 16.01 5.83 0.05
C THR A 104 16.30 7.32 -0.12
N ASP A 105 17.45 7.64 -0.69
CA ASP A 105 17.79 9.02 -1.05
C ASP A 105 16.96 9.51 -2.25
N ASP A 106 16.35 8.59 -3.00
CA ASP A 106 15.47 8.88 -4.13
C ASP A 106 14.06 8.32 -3.90
N THR A 107 13.08 9.23 -3.80
CA THR A 107 11.66 8.91 -3.57
C THR A 107 10.99 8.19 -4.74
N ASN A 108 11.67 8.05 -5.89
CA ASN A 108 11.20 7.25 -7.02
C ASN A 108 11.50 5.75 -6.85
N TYR A 109 12.13 5.36 -5.75
CA TYR A 109 12.46 3.98 -5.43
C TYR A 109 11.91 3.60 -4.05
N ILE A 110 11.90 2.32 -3.76
CA ILE A 110 11.55 1.77 -2.46
C ILE A 110 12.37 0.51 -2.21
N SER A 111 12.73 0.24 -0.96
CA SER A 111 13.39 -1.01 -0.58
C SER A 111 12.54 -2.22 -0.96
N ILE A 112 13.17 -3.28 -1.45
CA ILE A 112 12.49 -4.53 -1.81
C ILE A 112 11.70 -5.13 -0.65
N GLU A 113 12.15 -4.94 0.61
CA GLU A 113 11.47 -5.43 1.80
C GLU A 113 10.15 -4.69 2.05
N LEU A 114 10.13 -3.37 1.90
CA LEU A 114 8.88 -2.59 1.97
C LEU A 114 7.94 -2.95 0.81
N ALA A 115 8.46 -3.15 -0.40
CA ALA A 115 7.67 -3.61 -1.54
C ALA A 115 7.02 -4.97 -1.24
N ALA A 116 7.82 -5.96 -0.79
CA ALA A 116 7.33 -7.27 -0.41
C ALA A 116 6.25 -7.18 0.68
N HIS A 117 6.46 -6.34 1.68
CA HIS A 117 5.48 -6.09 2.75
C HIS A 117 4.16 -5.52 2.23
N ILE A 118 4.20 -4.51 1.35
CA ILE A 118 2.98 -3.92 0.73
C ILE A 118 2.17 -4.99 0.00
N PHE A 119 2.83 -5.94 -0.66
CA PHE A 119 2.17 -7.02 -1.39
C PHE A 119 1.85 -8.25 -0.54
N SER A 120 2.22 -8.26 0.74
CA SER A 120 2.15 -9.44 1.61
C SER A 120 2.84 -10.67 0.98
N LEU A 121 4.03 -10.45 0.41
CA LEU A 121 4.92 -11.45 -0.16
C LEU A 121 6.21 -11.56 0.66
N THR A 122 6.96 -12.64 0.46
CA THR A 122 8.32 -12.71 0.99
C THR A 122 9.25 -11.81 0.19
N THR A 123 10.34 -11.34 0.79
CA THR A 123 11.37 -10.57 0.07
C THR A 123 11.93 -11.36 -1.12
N SER A 124 12.08 -12.68 -0.98
CA SER A 124 12.54 -13.55 -2.08
C SER A 124 11.56 -13.53 -3.24
N ASP A 125 10.26 -13.76 -2.98
CA ASP A 125 9.24 -13.77 -4.05
C ASP A 125 9.19 -12.42 -4.76
N MET A 126 9.24 -11.31 -4.01
CA MET A 126 9.23 -9.98 -4.61
C MET A 126 10.51 -9.70 -5.42
N THR A 127 11.67 -10.20 -4.97
CA THR A 127 12.93 -10.08 -5.70
C THR A 127 12.87 -10.82 -7.03
N ASP A 128 12.37 -12.06 -7.02
CA ASP A 128 12.24 -12.89 -8.22
C ASP A 128 11.31 -12.19 -9.24
N ILE A 129 10.16 -11.68 -8.80
CA ILE A 129 9.21 -10.95 -9.65
C ILE A 129 9.87 -9.69 -10.24
N ALA A 130 10.56 -8.90 -9.42
CA ALA A 130 11.20 -7.67 -9.88
C ALA A 130 12.38 -7.92 -10.84
N ASP A 131 13.14 -9.00 -10.65
CA ASP A 131 14.24 -9.37 -11.55
C ASP A 131 13.71 -9.88 -12.90
N GLU A 132 12.65 -10.69 -12.88
CA GLU A 132 11.96 -11.16 -14.10
C GLU A 132 11.46 -9.99 -14.95
N ASP A 133 10.92 -8.96 -14.31
CA ASP A 133 10.45 -7.72 -14.96
C ASP A 133 11.59 -6.74 -15.31
N GLY A 134 12.79 -6.99 -14.81
CA GLY A 134 13.97 -6.15 -15.05
C GLY A 134 13.96 -4.81 -14.28
N GLU A 135 13.17 -4.75 -13.21
CA GLU A 135 12.95 -3.59 -12.32
C GLU A 135 13.67 -3.73 -10.96
N LEU A 136 14.57 -4.71 -10.83
CA LEU A 136 15.45 -4.85 -9.68
C LEU A 136 16.70 -3.97 -9.80
N TYR A 137 16.86 -3.06 -8.84
CA TYR A 137 17.99 -2.15 -8.70
C TYR A 137 18.74 -2.42 -7.39
N GLU A 138 19.95 -1.86 -7.28
CA GLU A 138 20.76 -1.91 -6.06
C GLU A 138 21.42 -0.55 -5.86
N ASP A 139 21.49 -0.08 -4.61
CA ASP A 139 22.15 1.16 -4.24
C ASP A 139 23.66 0.98 -3.99
N GLU A 140 24.33 2.05 -3.52
CA GLU A 140 25.77 2.03 -3.26
C GLU A 140 26.15 1.16 -2.04
N ASP A 141 25.20 0.88 -1.15
CA ASP A 141 25.38 0.08 0.07
C ASP A 141 24.97 -1.41 -0.13
N GLY A 142 24.47 -1.75 -1.31
CA GLY A 142 24.06 -3.11 -1.67
C GLY A 142 22.60 -3.45 -1.31
N HIS A 143 21.78 -2.45 -1.00
CA HIS A 143 20.36 -2.65 -0.74
C HIS A 143 19.57 -2.77 -2.04
N SER A 144 18.73 -3.80 -2.12
CA SER A 144 17.88 -4.04 -3.28
C SER A 144 16.67 -3.10 -3.28
N LEU A 145 16.42 -2.48 -4.42
CA LEU A 145 15.38 -1.48 -4.62
C LEU A 145 14.52 -1.83 -5.84
N VAL A 146 13.28 -1.36 -5.85
CA VAL A 146 12.42 -1.36 -7.05
C VAL A 146 11.93 0.04 -7.35
N SER A 147 11.58 0.30 -8.61
CA SER A 147 11.01 1.60 -8.99
C SER A 147 9.59 1.73 -8.43
N LEU A 148 9.27 2.93 -7.96
CA LEU A 148 7.95 3.24 -7.41
C LEU A 148 6.86 3.17 -8.50
N GLU A 149 7.19 3.56 -9.74
CA GLU A 149 6.30 3.44 -10.89
C GLU A 149 5.89 1.98 -11.12
N TRP A 150 6.86 1.06 -11.21
CA TRP A 150 6.58 -0.37 -11.35
C TRP A 150 5.79 -0.94 -10.18
N LEU A 151 6.10 -0.53 -8.93
CA LEU A 151 5.37 -0.97 -7.74
C LEU A 151 3.89 -0.55 -7.82
N ILE A 152 3.62 0.69 -8.23
CA ILE A 152 2.26 1.21 -8.38
C ILE A 152 1.54 0.43 -9.48
N ASP A 153 2.12 0.31 -10.66
CA ASP A 153 1.53 -0.42 -11.79
C ASP A 153 1.19 -1.87 -11.41
N THR A 154 2.12 -2.56 -10.74
CA THR A 154 1.93 -3.93 -10.24
C THR A 154 0.80 -4.01 -9.21
N TYR A 155 0.61 -2.98 -8.40
CA TYR A 155 -0.47 -2.94 -7.41
C TYR A 155 -1.82 -2.66 -8.10
N GLU A 156 -1.86 -1.74 -9.06
CA GLU A 156 -3.05 -1.49 -9.86
C GLU A 156 -3.52 -2.74 -10.60
N ASP A 157 -2.60 -3.50 -11.21
CA ASP A 157 -2.90 -4.77 -11.89
C ASP A 157 -3.54 -5.79 -10.94
N ARG A 158 -3.08 -5.85 -9.68
CA ARG A 158 -3.66 -6.70 -8.65
C ARG A 158 -5.05 -6.21 -8.23
N LEU A 159 -5.23 -4.91 -8.06
CA LEU A 159 -6.51 -4.32 -7.68
C LEU A 159 -7.56 -4.43 -8.79
N CYS A 160 -7.16 -4.42 -10.06
CA CYS A 160 -8.04 -4.66 -11.21
C CYS A 160 -8.71 -6.04 -11.19
N GLN A 161 -8.19 -6.99 -10.40
CA GLN A 161 -8.83 -8.30 -10.19
C GLN A 161 -9.97 -8.24 -9.17
N LEU A 162 -10.08 -7.15 -8.41
CA LEU A 162 -11.14 -6.89 -7.46
C LEU A 162 -12.28 -6.14 -8.15
N VAL A 163 -13.52 -6.49 -7.78
CA VAL A 163 -14.72 -5.82 -8.26
C VAL A 163 -14.76 -4.43 -7.62
N ASN A 164 -14.90 -3.38 -8.45
CA ASN A 164 -15.05 -1.97 -8.08
C ASN A 164 -13.77 -1.16 -7.78
N TYR A 165 -12.57 -1.61 -8.16
CA TYR A 165 -11.39 -0.71 -8.11
C TYR A 165 -11.53 0.45 -9.12
N GLU A 166 -11.31 1.69 -8.68
CA GLU A 166 -11.32 2.87 -9.56
C GLU A 166 -9.94 3.49 -9.70
N LYS A 167 -9.25 3.77 -8.58
CA LYS A 167 -8.00 4.52 -8.61
C LYS A 167 -7.11 4.25 -7.40
N LEU A 168 -5.82 4.15 -7.66
CA LEU A 168 -4.76 4.03 -6.66
C LEU A 168 -4.00 5.35 -6.59
N SER A 169 -3.85 5.87 -5.38
CA SER A 169 -2.93 6.97 -5.10
C SER A 169 -1.89 6.52 -4.11
N PHE A 170 -0.62 6.70 -4.44
CA PHE A 170 0.50 6.31 -3.60
C PHE A 170 1.40 7.52 -3.36
N LYS A 171 1.81 7.71 -2.10
CA LYS A 171 2.75 8.75 -1.70
C LYS A 171 3.75 8.18 -0.70
N THR A 172 5.01 8.52 -0.88
CA THR A 172 6.08 8.23 0.08
C THR A 172 6.89 9.50 0.30
N ASP A 173 7.37 9.71 1.52
CA ASP A 173 8.39 10.73 1.81
C ASP A 173 9.82 10.19 1.64
N GLY A 174 9.97 8.89 1.36
CA GLY A 174 11.25 8.18 1.32
C GLY A 174 11.97 8.08 2.68
N GLN A 175 11.35 8.58 3.74
CA GLN A 175 11.97 8.91 5.03
C GLN A 175 11.12 8.44 6.21
N GLY A 176 10.33 7.39 6.03
CA GLY A 176 9.64 6.69 7.11
C GLY A 176 8.13 6.61 7.00
N GLU A 177 7.52 7.18 5.96
CA GLU A 177 6.08 7.13 5.77
C GLU A 177 5.68 6.84 4.32
N ILE A 178 4.75 5.89 4.17
CA ILE A 178 4.02 5.61 2.94
C ILE A 178 2.53 5.82 3.23
N SER A 179 1.83 6.43 2.28
CA SER A 179 0.39 6.63 2.28
C SER A 179 -0.18 6.08 0.98
N ILE A 180 -1.18 5.22 1.08
CA ILE A 180 -1.86 4.58 -0.04
C ILE A 180 -3.35 4.87 0.09
N ILE A 181 -3.99 5.31 -0.99
CA ILE A 181 -5.44 5.41 -1.10
C ILE A 181 -5.91 4.56 -2.26
N ILE A 182 -6.89 3.71 -1.97
CA ILE A 182 -7.57 2.88 -2.94
C ILE A 182 -9.00 3.37 -3.01
N GLU A 183 -9.34 4.09 -4.09
CA GLU A 183 -10.69 4.54 -4.41
C GLU A 183 -11.43 3.41 -5.14
N ARG A 184 -12.72 3.30 -4.86
CA ARG A 184 -13.61 2.29 -5.42
C ARG A 184 -14.91 2.91 -5.89
N ASP A 185 -15.47 2.30 -6.92
CA ASP A 185 -16.79 2.66 -7.42
C ASP A 185 -17.88 2.21 -6.43
N LEU A 186 -18.94 3.01 -6.31
CA LEU A 186 -20.07 2.81 -5.40
C LEU A 186 -21.24 2.06 -6.06
N GLU A 187 -21.07 1.53 -7.27
CA GLU A 187 -22.09 0.80 -8.04
C GLU A 187 -22.77 -0.37 -7.29
#